data_AF-A0A1G3CM58-F1
#
_entry.id   AF-A0A1G3CM58-F1
#
_cell.length_a   1.000
_cell.length_b   1.000
_cell.length_c   1.000
_cell.angle_alpha   90.00
_cell.angle_beta   90.00
_cell.angle_gamma   90.00
#
_symmetry.space_group_name_H-M   'P 1'
#
loop_
_entity.id
_entity.type
_entity.pdbx_description
1 polymer ?
#
loop_
_entity_poly.entity_id
_entity_poly.type
_entity_poly.pdbx_seq_one_letter_code
_entity_poly.pdbx_strand_id
1 'polypeptide(L)'
;MKTSHTSEPNSMMDVLMEAIKREQESYDYYYRAALQAAKPATRKMLLCLAEWEKGHIEELTNHVMELKAQTEIDRAITGGL
;
A
#
# COMPACT_ATOMS: atom_id res chain seq x y z
N MET A 1 -2.16 30.90 0.60
CA MET A 1 -2.66 29.57 0.23
C MET A 1 -1.50 28.75 -0.29
N LYS A 2 -1.07 27.71 0.43
CA LYS A 2 -0.08 26.76 -0.12
C LYS A 2 -0.87 25.67 -0.82
N THR A 3 -0.91 25.72 -2.15
CA THR A 3 -1.38 24.61 -2.97
C THR A 3 -0.40 23.46 -2.79
N SER A 4 -0.80 22.43 -2.06
CA SER A 4 -0.09 21.16 -2.02
C SER A 4 -0.17 20.55 -3.42
N HIS A 5 0.91 20.69 -4.18
CA HIS A 5 1.12 19.92 -5.41
C HIS A 5 1.28 18.47 -4.97
N THR A 6 0.23 17.67 -5.06
CA THR A 6 0.38 16.21 -5.11
C THR A 6 1.00 15.94 -6.47
N SER A 7 2.33 15.83 -6.52
CA SER A 7 3.04 15.41 -7.72
C SER A 7 2.47 14.05 -8.14
N GLU A 8 1.96 13.96 -9.37
CA GLU A 8 1.50 12.70 -9.94
C GLU A 8 2.60 11.64 -9.81
N PRO A 9 2.26 10.36 -9.57
CA PRO A 9 3.23 9.27 -9.56
C PRO A 9 3.99 9.25 -10.88
N ASN A 10 5.31 9.42 -10.83
CA ASN A 10 6.14 9.51 -12.04
C ASN A 10 6.73 8.16 -12.45
N SER A 11 6.51 7.12 -11.65
CA SER A 11 6.99 5.77 -11.90
C SER A 11 6.04 4.71 -11.32
N MET A 12 6.14 3.48 -11.83
CA MET A 12 5.42 2.33 -11.25
C MET A 12 5.78 2.12 -9.77
N MET A 13 7.04 2.38 -9.39
CA MET A 13 7.48 2.32 -8.00
C MET A 13 6.68 3.31 -7.13
N ASP A 14 6.51 4.55 -7.59
CA ASP A 14 5.74 5.56 -6.85
C ASP A 14 4.27 5.16 -6.69
N VAL A 15 3.67 4.57 -7.74
CA VAL A 15 2.29 4.06 -7.71
C VAL A 15 2.14 2.96 -6.67
N LEU A 16 3.05 1.98 -6.68
CA LEU A 16 3.01 0.86 -5.73
C LEU A 16 3.22 1.33 -4.28
N MET A 17 4.15 2.26 -4.05
CA MET A 17 4.40 2.82 -2.73
C MET A 17 3.21 3.63 -2.19
N GLU A 18 2.56 4.43 -3.05
CA GLU A 18 1.35 5.15 -2.69
C GLU A 18 0.17 4.18 -2.44
N ALA A 19 0.05 3.10 -3.21
CA ALA A 19 -0.96 2.07 -2.97
C ALA A 19 -0.76 1.40 -1.60
N ILE A 20 0.46 0.97 -1.25
CA ILE A 20 0.77 0.39 0.07
C ILE A 20 0.37 1.34 1.20
N LYS A 21 0.70 2.63 1.04
CA LYS A 21 0.34 3.66 2.03
C LYS A 21 -1.18 3.76 2.20
N ARG A 22 -1.94 3.75 1.10
CA ARG A 22 -3.41 3.79 1.13
C ARG A 22 -4.01 2.55 1.80
N GLU A 23 -3.48 1.37 1.52
CA GLU A 23 -3.95 0.15 2.19
C GLU A 23 -3.66 0.18 3.70
N GLN A 24 -2.51 0.74 4.10
CA GLN A 24 -2.22 0.95 5.53
C GLN A 24 -3.17 1.97 6.19
N GLU A 25 -3.53 3.03 5.48
CA GLU A 25 -4.53 4.00 5.95
C GLU A 25 -5.94 3.37 6.07
N SER A 26 -6.33 2.54 5.10
CA SER A 26 -7.59 1.76 5.11
C SER A 26 -7.62 0.76 6.26
N TYR A 27 -6.53 0.03 6.48
CA TYR A 27 -6.37 -0.88 7.62
C TYR A 27 -6.64 -0.16 8.94
N ASP A 28 -5.94 0.95 9.16
CA ASP A 28 -6.05 1.76 10.37
C ASP A 28 -7.47 2.28 10.56
N TYR A 29 -8.11 2.72 9.47
CA TYR A 29 -9.48 3.20 9.47
C TYR A 29 -10.47 2.10 9.91
N TYR A 30 -10.44 0.93 9.26
CA TYR A 30 -11.34 -0.17 9.60
C TYR A 30 -11.10 -0.71 11.01
N TYR A 31 -9.83 -0.82 11.41
CA TYR A 31 -9.48 -1.27 12.74
C TYR A 31 -10.00 -0.31 13.82
N ARG A 32 -9.77 1.00 13.67
CA ARG A 32 -10.30 2.02 14.60
C ARG A 32 -11.83 2.03 14.64
N ALA A 33 -12.49 1.90 13.49
CA ALA A 33 -13.95 1.80 13.41
C ALA A 33 -14.46 0.54 14.13
N ALA A 34 -13.77 -0.59 14.02
CA ALA A 34 -14.13 -1.83 14.71
C ALA A 34 -14.08 -1.68 16.23
N LEU A 35 -13.09 -0.95 16.76
CA LEU A 35 -12.97 -0.66 18.19
C LEU A 35 -14.19 0.12 18.72
N GLN A 36 -14.71 1.05 17.93
CA GLN A 36 -15.85 1.90 18.26
C GLN A 36 -17.21 1.24 17.98
N ALA A 37 -17.25 0.12 17.24
CA ALA A 37 -18.50 -0.54 16.87
C ALA A 37 -19.20 -1.19 18.08
N ALA A 38 -20.43 -0.75 18.36
CA ALA A 38 -21.27 -1.29 19.44
C ALA A 38 -21.86 -2.67 19.11
N LYS A 39 -22.19 -2.91 17.84
CA LYS A 39 -22.80 -4.18 17.40
C LYS A 39 -21.70 -5.22 17.11
N PRO A 40 -21.76 -6.43 17.71
CA PRO A 40 -20.76 -7.47 17.46
C PRO A 40 -20.59 -7.85 15.98
N ALA A 41 -21.70 -7.92 15.23
CA ALA A 41 -21.66 -8.23 13.80
C ALA A 41 -20.91 -7.15 12.99
N THR A 42 -21.14 -5.87 13.30
CA THR A 42 -20.43 -4.74 12.66
C THR A 42 -18.94 -4.76 13.01
N ARG A 43 -18.59 -5.00 14.27
CA ARG A 43 -17.19 -5.16 14.71
C ARG A 43 -16.50 -6.27 13.92
N LYS A 44 -17.13 -7.44 13.81
CA LYS A 44 -16.58 -8.58 13.06
C LYS A 44 -16.34 -8.23 11.60
N MET A 45 -17.31 -7.58 10.94
CA MET A 45 -17.17 -7.17 9.55
C MET A 45 -16.02 -6.19 9.34
N LEU A 46 -15.89 -5.17 10.20
CA LEU A 46 -14.80 -4.20 10.12
C LEU A 46 -13.42 -4.83 10.37
N LEU A 47 -13.32 -5.79 11.30
CA LEU A 47 -12.08 -6.55 11.51
C LEU A 47 -11.73 -7.42 10.30
N CYS A 48 -12.72 -8.02 9.61
CA CYS A 48 -12.47 -8.75 8.37
C CYS A 48 -11.95 -7.84 7.26
N LEU A 49 -12.52 -6.63 7.10
CA LEU A 49 -12.03 -5.65 6.13
C LEU A 49 -10.59 -5.23 6.44
N ALA A 50 -10.28 -4.91 7.70
CA ALA A 50 -8.92 -4.61 8.10
C ALA A 50 -7.96 -5.78 7.77
N GLU A 51 -8.36 -7.03 8.02
CA GLU A 51 -7.49 -8.17 7.70
C GLU A 51 -7.24 -8.33 6.19
N TRP A 52 -8.21 -8.00 5.34
CA TRP A 52 -8.00 -8.00 3.89
C TRP A 52 -6.96 -6.97 3.45
N GLU A 53 -6.97 -5.77 4.04
CA GLU A 53 -5.97 -4.74 3.68
C GLU A 53 -4.55 -5.17 4.01
N LYS A 54 -4.33 -6.00 5.04
CA LYS A 54 -3.01 -6.59 5.28
C LYS A 54 -2.56 -7.49 4.12
N GLY A 55 -3.47 -8.31 3.58
CA GLY A 55 -3.18 -9.14 2.42
C GLY A 55 -2.81 -8.31 1.19
N HIS A 56 -3.53 -7.20 0.96
CA HIS A 56 -3.20 -6.27 -0.12
C HIS A 56 -1.83 -5.61 0.09
N ILE A 57 -1.49 -5.21 1.32
CA ILE A 57 -0.16 -4.66 1.65
C ILE A 57 0.95 -5.68 1.34
N GLU A 58 0.76 -6.94 1.72
CA GLU A 58 1.71 -8.03 1.45
C GLU A 58 1.90 -8.23 -0.06
N GLU A 59 0.81 -8.30 -0.83
CA GLU A 59 0.85 -8.45 -2.28
C GLU A 59 1.58 -7.29 -2.97
N LEU A 60 1.23 -6.05 -2.63
CA LEU A 60 1.87 -4.86 -3.18
C LEU A 60 3.36 -4.78 -2.79
N THR A 61 3.72 -5.21 -1.57
CA THR A 61 5.11 -5.26 -1.12
C THR A 61 5.92 -6.27 -1.94
N ASN A 62 5.34 -7.41 -2.30
CA ASN A 62 5.98 -8.39 -3.18
C ASN A 62 6.26 -7.79 -4.56
N HIS A 63 5.29 -7.08 -5.15
CA HIS A 63 5.50 -6.38 -6.42
C HIS A 63 6.60 -5.32 -6.37
N VAL A 64 6.71 -4.59 -5.25
CA VAL A 64 7.82 -3.65 -5.03
C VAL A 64 9.16 -4.38 -5.02
N MET A 65 9.25 -5.54 -4.38
CA MET A 65 10.48 -6.33 -4.35
C MET A 65 10.85 -6.86 -5.75
N GLU A 66 9.88 -7.38 -6.50
CA GLU A 66 10.07 -7.86 -7.88
C GLU A 66 10.57 -6.74 -8.79
N LEU A 67 9.95 -5.55 -8.71
CA LEU A 67 10.35 -4.40 -9.52
C LEU A 67 11.76 -3.90 -9.17
N LYS A 68 12.13 -3.92 -7.88
CA LYS A 68 13.50 -3.59 -7.44
C LYS A 68 14.51 -4.57 -7.99
N ALA A 69 14.24 -5.88 -7.87
CA ALA A 69 15.13 -6.91 -8.38
C ALA A 69 15.34 -6.78 -9.90
N GLN A 70 14.27 -6.54 -10.66
CA GLN A 70 14.37 -6.31 -12.10
C GLN A 70 15.21 -5.06 -12.43
N THR A 71 14.99 -3.96 -11.70
CA THR A 71 15.75 -2.71 -11.89
C THR A 71 17.25 -2.90 -11.61
N GLU A 72 17.60 -3.70 -10.60
CA GLU A 72 19.00 -4.02 -10.27
C GLU A 72 19.65 -4.88 -11.36
N ILE A 73 18.94 -5.88 -11.89
CA ILE A 73 19.39 -6.72 -13.01
C ILE A 73 19.62 -5.85 -14.25
N ASP A 74 18.65 -5.01 -14.60
CA ASP A 74 18.73 -4.14 -15.78
C ASP A 74 19.92 -3.18 -15.67
N ARG A 75 20.14 -2.59 -14.48
CA ARG A 75 21.30 -1.73 -14.22
C ARG A 75 22.63 -2.48 -14.38
N ALA A 76 22.72 -3.71 -13.91
CA ALA A 76 23.92 -4.53 -14.03
C ALA A 76 24.21 -4.92 -15.49
N ILE A 77 23.17 -5.17 -16.30
CA ILE A 77 23.30 -5.54 -17.72
C ILE A 77 23.60 -4.31 -18.60
N THR A 78 22.97 -3.17 -18.33
CA THR A 78 23.06 -1.96 -19.17
C THR A 78 24.20 -1.00 -18.76
N GLY A 79 24.76 -1.14 -17.56
CA GLY A 79 25.65 -0.17 -16.91
C GLY A 79 27.04 -0.67 -16.55
N GLY A 80 27.66 -1.43 -17.47
CA GLY A 80 29.11 -1.49 -17.62
C GLY A 80 29.65 -0.59 -18.74
N LEU A 81 28.88 0.42 -19.18
CA LEU A 81 29.29 1.48 -20.12
C LEU A 81 28.93 2.86 -19.55
#